data_AF-A0AA38J5T4-F1
#
_entry.id   AF-A0AA38J5T4-F1
#
_cell.length_a   1.000
_cell.length_b   1.000
_cell.length_c   1.000
_cell.angle_alpha   90.00
_cell.angle_beta   90.00
_cell.angle_gamma   90.00
#
_symmetry.space_group_name_H-M   'P 1'
#
loop_
_entity.id
_entity.type
_entity.pdbx_description
1 polymer ?
#
loop_
_entity_poly.entity_id
_entity_poly.type
_entity_poly.pdbx_seq_one_letter_code
_entity_poly.pdbx_strand_id
1 'polypeptide(L)'
;MALMLFTFFLIFRRIVNGRNTIMNKRFSDKSLSDIGDSIVSSVPQNTRKSHSSVWSQFENFCSERNYILQASTTPEEISNILMDYAYNMKKVDGSDYKESCVKTMWNVTAKLVQEKFFNEYQISINPFNDLCFKKARNARDSKRRELQAQADKRKVSSVALTEEELMKIKNLYLEENPDGLQKKFFFFSLL
;
A
#
# COMPACT_ATOMS: atom_id res chain seq x y z
N MET A 1 -77.89 26.50 10.05
CA MET A 1 -76.67 26.76 9.25
C MET A 1 -75.44 26.25 10.02
N ALA A 2 -75.33 24.94 10.26
CA ALA A 2 -74.27 24.35 11.08
C ALA A 2 -73.80 22.99 10.50
N LEU A 3 -73.71 22.92 9.16
CA LEU A 3 -73.29 21.72 8.43
C LEU A 3 -72.11 22.00 7.48
N MET A 4 -71.39 23.10 7.68
CA MET A 4 -70.24 23.53 6.86
C MET A 4 -68.97 23.77 7.70
N LEU A 5 -68.79 23.06 8.81
CA LEU A 5 -67.55 23.10 9.60
C LEU A 5 -66.88 21.74 9.81
N PHE A 6 -67.53 20.64 9.41
CA PHE A 6 -66.98 19.29 9.63
C PHE A 6 -66.16 18.74 8.45
N THR A 7 -66.24 19.36 7.27
CA THR A 7 -65.50 18.91 6.06
C THR A 7 -64.11 19.52 5.92
N PHE A 8 -63.80 20.61 6.63
CA PHE A 8 -62.46 21.23 6.56
C PHE A 8 -61.41 20.51 7.43
N PHE A 9 -61.83 19.84 8.51
CA PHE A 9 -60.90 19.17 9.44
C PHE A 9 -60.38 17.81 8.92
N LEU A 10 -61.03 17.20 7.94
CA LEU A 10 -60.61 15.92 7.35
C LEU A 10 -59.62 16.07 6.19
N ILE A 11 -59.49 17.27 5.61
CA ILE A 11 -58.54 17.51 4.52
C ILE A 11 -57.14 17.85 5.07
N PHE A 12 -57.04 18.51 6.23
CA PHE A 12 -55.73 18.84 6.82
C PHE A 12 -55.02 17.67 7.52
N ARG A 13 -55.74 16.63 7.93
CA ARG A 13 -55.13 15.46 8.59
C ARG A 13 -54.49 14.46 7.59
N ARG A 14 -54.67 14.65 6.28
CA ARG A 14 -54.13 13.77 5.22
C ARG A 14 -52.81 14.27 4.60
N ILE A 15 -52.27 15.41 5.07
CA ILE A 15 -50.95 15.94 4.66
C ILE A 15 -49.87 15.64 5.72
N VAL A 16 -50.19 14.86 6.76
CA VAL A 16 -49.20 14.29 7.70
C VAL A 16 -49.13 12.76 7.51
N ASN A 17 -49.17 12.31 6.25
CA ASN A 17 -48.68 10.98 5.91
C ASN A 17 -47.31 11.18 5.28
N GLY A 18 -46.30 10.84 6.08
CA GLY A 18 -44.89 10.91 5.76
C GLY A 18 -44.61 10.34 4.38
N ARG A 19 -44.41 11.24 3.42
CA ARG A 19 -43.43 11.00 2.38
C ARG A 19 -42.09 11.03 3.10
N ASN A 20 -41.58 9.86 3.47
CA ASN A 20 -40.14 9.65 3.52
C ASN A 20 -39.63 9.84 2.09
N THR A 21 -39.54 11.10 1.66
CA THR A 21 -38.63 11.52 0.62
C THR A 21 -37.26 11.09 1.12
N ILE A 22 -36.76 9.98 0.58
CA ILE A 22 -35.34 9.68 0.58
C ILE A 22 -34.72 10.88 -0.14
N MET A 23 -34.34 11.90 0.63
CA MET A 23 -33.52 12.99 0.15
C MET A 23 -32.24 12.32 -0.32
N ASN A 24 -32.08 12.20 -1.64
CA ASN A 24 -30.81 11.77 -2.23
C ASN A 24 -29.76 12.81 -1.81
N LYS A 25 -29.15 12.60 -0.65
CA LYS A 25 -28.05 13.42 -0.17
C LYS A 25 -26.88 13.20 -1.11
N ARG A 26 -26.29 14.31 -1.56
CA ARG A 26 -25.07 14.32 -2.40
C ARG A 26 -23.88 13.65 -1.70
N PHE A 27 -23.84 13.67 -0.37
CA PHE A 27 -22.75 13.15 0.45
C PHE A 27 -23.26 12.16 1.48
N SER A 28 -22.50 11.07 1.72
CA SER A 28 -22.83 10.05 2.69
C SER A 28 -22.57 10.51 4.12
N ASP A 29 -23.44 10.13 5.06
CA ASP A 29 -23.29 10.43 6.49
C ASP A 29 -22.47 9.37 7.25
N LYS A 30 -21.44 8.77 6.61
CA LYS A 30 -20.59 7.76 7.29
C LYS A 30 -19.86 8.39 8.48
N SER A 31 -19.82 7.68 9.61
CA SER A 31 -19.08 8.15 10.78
C SER A 31 -17.56 8.07 10.55
N LEU A 32 -16.77 8.84 11.31
CA LEU A 32 -15.31 8.77 11.25
C LEU A 32 -14.79 7.36 11.59
N SER A 33 -15.49 6.63 12.47
CA SER A 33 -15.16 5.23 12.81
C SER A 33 -15.35 4.31 11.61
N ASP A 34 -16.51 4.39 10.94
CA ASP A 34 -16.80 3.56 9.76
C ASP A 34 -15.81 3.81 8.62
N ILE A 35 -15.37 5.07 8.48
CA ILE A 35 -14.34 5.45 7.52
C ILE A 35 -12.99 4.81 7.92
N GLY A 36 -12.60 4.88 9.19
CA GLY A 36 -11.39 4.24 9.71
C GLY A 36 -11.36 2.73 9.48
N ASP A 37 -12.44 2.04 9.84
CA ASP A 37 -12.58 0.59 9.66
C ASP A 37 -12.54 0.19 8.18
N SER A 38 -13.16 1.00 7.31
CA SER A 38 -13.10 0.80 5.87
C SER A 38 -11.69 0.97 5.31
N ILE A 39 -10.90 1.91 5.84
CA ILE A 39 -9.51 2.12 5.42
C ILE A 39 -8.67 0.89 5.77
N VAL A 40 -8.74 0.42 7.03
CA VAL A 40 -7.94 -0.73 7.50
C VAL A 40 -8.32 -2.01 6.77
N SER A 41 -9.62 -2.28 6.62
CA SER A 41 -10.13 -3.48 5.94
C SER A 41 -9.83 -3.50 4.44
N SER A 42 -9.67 -2.34 3.81
CA SER A 42 -9.32 -2.24 2.39
C SER A 42 -7.87 -2.62 2.07
N VAL A 43 -6.98 -2.68 3.07
CA VAL A 43 -5.55 -2.97 2.83
C VAL A 43 -5.36 -4.46 2.50
N PRO A 44 -4.88 -4.80 1.28
CA PRO A 44 -4.65 -6.19 0.91
C PRO A 44 -3.67 -6.89 1.86
N GLN A 45 -3.93 -8.16 2.15
CA GLN A 45 -3.08 -8.95 3.05
C GLN A 45 -1.62 -9.03 2.55
N ASN A 46 -1.42 -9.10 1.23
CA ASN A 46 -0.09 -9.12 0.63
C ASN A 46 0.69 -7.83 0.92
N THR A 47 0.03 -6.67 0.88
CA THR A 47 0.64 -5.38 1.23
C THR A 47 1.07 -5.35 2.69
N ARG A 48 0.22 -5.83 3.61
CA ARG A 48 0.54 -5.94 5.04
C ARG A 48 1.76 -6.83 5.28
N LYS A 49 1.79 -8.02 4.68
CA LYS A 49 2.94 -8.95 4.77
C LYS A 49 4.22 -8.33 4.20
N SER A 50 4.12 -7.67 3.05
CA SER A 50 5.26 -6.97 2.43
C SER A 50 5.81 -5.88 3.34
N HIS A 51 4.96 -4.99 3.85
CA HIS A 51 5.38 -3.92 4.77
C HIS A 51 6.05 -4.47 6.03
N SER A 52 5.48 -5.52 6.64
CA SER A 52 6.08 -6.17 7.81
C SER A 52 7.46 -6.75 7.50
N SER A 53 7.63 -7.40 6.34
CA SER A 53 8.94 -7.91 5.92
C SER A 53 9.98 -6.80 5.68
N VAL A 54 9.56 -5.68 5.07
CA VAL A 54 10.45 -4.52 4.90
C VAL A 54 10.85 -3.93 6.25
N TRP A 55 9.89 -3.81 7.16
CA TRP A 55 10.13 -3.28 8.51
C TRP A 55 11.14 -4.12 9.29
N SER A 56 10.96 -5.45 9.33
CA SER A 56 11.88 -6.34 10.04
C SER A 56 13.30 -6.27 9.48
N GLN A 57 13.46 -6.10 8.16
CA GLN A 57 14.79 -5.90 7.57
C GLN A 57 15.43 -4.59 8.02
N PHE A 58 14.63 -3.52 8.11
CA PHE A 58 15.10 -2.23 8.61
C PHE A 58 15.44 -2.28 10.11
N GLU A 59 14.66 -2.99 10.93
CA GLU A 59 14.97 -3.21 12.35
C GLU A 59 16.27 -3.98 12.54
N ASN A 60 16.51 -5.03 11.73
CA ASN A 60 17.77 -5.76 11.73
C ASN A 60 18.94 -4.85 11.35
N PHE A 61 18.77 -4.03 10.30
CA PHE A 61 19.77 -3.05 9.90
C PHE A 61 20.09 -2.05 11.02
N CYS A 62 19.05 -1.49 11.67
CA CYS A 62 19.23 -0.60 12.81
C CYS A 62 19.95 -1.28 13.97
N SER A 63 19.61 -2.55 14.24
CA SER A 63 20.25 -3.33 15.30
C SER A 63 21.74 -3.57 15.02
N GLU A 64 22.10 -3.94 13.80
CA GLU A 64 23.51 -4.12 13.37
C GLU A 64 24.32 -2.82 13.47
N ARG A 65 23.68 -1.68 13.22
CA ARG A 65 24.31 -0.35 13.25
C ARG A 65 24.20 0.34 14.61
N ASN A 66 23.54 -0.28 15.59
CA ASN A 66 23.21 0.30 16.89
C ASN A 66 22.41 1.61 16.80
N TYR A 67 21.53 1.72 15.80
CA TYR A 67 20.59 2.83 15.67
C TYR A 67 19.35 2.60 16.54
N ILE A 68 18.97 3.63 17.30
CA ILE A 68 17.80 3.61 18.17
C ILE A 68 16.84 4.70 17.71
N LEU A 69 15.62 4.30 17.34
CA LEU A 69 14.53 5.22 17.02
C LEU A 69 13.67 5.43 18.27
N GLN A 70 13.80 6.61 18.86
CA GLN A 70 13.09 7.01 20.07
C GLN A 70 12.55 8.44 19.91
N ALA A 71 11.72 8.88 20.87
CA ALA A 71 11.11 10.21 20.81
C ALA A 71 12.11 11.37 20.72
N SER A 72 13.32 11.20 21.27
CA SER A 72 14.39 12.20 21.23
C SER A 72 15.20 12.21 19.93
N THR A 73 15.01 11.23 19.05
CA THR A 73 15.73 11.16 17.77
C THR A 73 15.26 12.30 16.87
N THR A 74 16.18 13.18 16.51
CA THR A 74 15.93 14.36 15.69
C THR A 74 15.64 13.99 14.22
N PRO A 75 14.89 14.82 13.47
CA PRO A 75 14.71 14.61 12.03
C PRO A 75 16.01 14.44 11.24
N GLU A 76 17.08 15.13 11.65
CA GLU A 76 18.42 15.03 11.08
C GLU A 76 19.04 13.65 11.31
N GLU A 77 18.92 13.09 12.51
CA GLU A 77 19.38 11.74 12.82
C GLU A 77 18.58 10.68 12.05
N ILE A 78 17.25 10.82 11.98
CA ILE A 78 16.40 9.94 11.18
C ILE A 78 16.81 10.02 9.71
N SER A 79 17.08 11.22 9.20
CA SER A 79 17.58 11.41 7.84
C SER A 79 18.92 10.72 7.63
N ASN A 80 19.84 10.77 8.59
CA ASN A 80 21.14 10.08 8.50
C ASN A 80 20.96 8.55 8.49
N ILE A 81 20.06 8.00 9.32
CA ILE A 81 19.74 6.58 9.33
C ILE A 81 19.14 6.15 7.98
N LEU A 82 18.16 6.90 7.47
CA LEU A 82 17.55 6.62 6.17
C LEU A 82 18.54 6.79 5.01
N MET A 83 19.51 7.69 5.13
CA MET A 83 20.60 7.87 4.18
C MET A 83 21.53 6.66 4.18
N ASP A 84 21.93 6.18 5.36
CA ASP A 84 22.76 4.98 5.53
C ASP A 84 22.04 3.75 4.97
N TYR A 85 20.78 3.55 5.36
CA TYR A 85 19.95 2.46 4.87
C TYR A 85 19.79 2.51 3.34
N ALA A 86 19.61 3.70 2.76
CA ALA A 86 19.49 3.85 1.31
C ALA A 86 20.70 3.31 0.54
N TYR A 87 21.91 3.51 1.08
CA TYR A 87 23.16 3.16 0.41
C TYR A 87 23.62 1.73 0.73
N ASN A 88 23.36 1.27 1.97
CA ASN A 88 23.96 0.07 2.53
C ASN A 88 23.00 -1.10 2.74
N MET A 89 21.70 -0.97 2.43
CA MET A 89 20.79 -2.12 2.50
C MET A 89 21.18 -3.22 1.51
N LYS A 90 21.15 -4.46 1.98
CA LYS A 90 21.51 -5.66 1.22
C LYS A 90 20.49 -6.76 1.46
N LYS A 91 20.49 -7.75 0.58
CA LYS A 91 19.75 -9.00 0.82
C LYS A 91 20.39 -9.80 1.95
N VAL A 92 19.66 -10.80 2.43
CA VAL A 92 20.13 -11.76 3.44
C VAL A 92 21.41 -12.49 3.01
N ASP A 93 21.57 -12.74 1.72
CA ASP A 93 22.79 -13.36 1.14
C ASP A 93 23.96 -12.38 0.99
N GLY A 94 23.82 -11.13 1.44
CA GLY A 94 24.82 -10.07 1.30
C GLY A 94 24.92 -9.45 -0.09
N SER A 95 24.12 -9.92 -1.06
CA SER A 95 24.09 -9.38 -2.42
C SER A 95 23.28 -8.09 -2.52
N ASP A 96 23.64 -7.27 -3.51
CA ASP A 96 22.89 -6.06 -3.80
C ASP A 96 21.53 -6.36 -4.42
N TYR A 97 20.54 -5.58 -3.99
CA TYR A 97 19.21 -5.51 -4.59
C TYR A 97 19.25 -4.97 -6.03
N LYS A 98 18.16 -5.19 -6.78
CA LYS A 98 17.92 -4.44 -8.03
C LYS A 98 17.58 -2.99 -7.73
N GLU A 99 17.83 -2.07 -8.66
CA GLU A 99 17.57 -0.63 -8.45
C GLU A 99 16.11 -0.35 -8.06
N SER A 100 15.18 -1.09 -8.66
CA SER A 100 13.74 -0.94 -8.39
C SER A 100 13.39 -1.36 -6.97
N CYS A 101 14.05 -2.41 -6.45
CA CYS A 101 13.85 -2.88 -5.10
C CYS A 101 14.37 -1.87 -4.08
N VAL A 102 15.55 -1.27 -4.32
CA VAL A 102 16.11 -0.19 -3.48
C VAL A 102 15.10 0.94 -3.32
N LYS A 103 14.48 1.41 -4.41
CA LYS A 103 13.46 2.46 -4.34
C LYS A 103 12.27 2.05 -3.48
N THR A 104 11.73 0.87 -3.73
CA THR A 104 10.53 0.36 -3.04
C THR A 104 10.80 0.17 -1.55
N MET A 105 11.88 -0.52 -1.19
CA MET A 105 12.29 -0.77 0.20
C MET A 105 12.46 0.55 0.95
N TRP A 106 13.19 1.50 0.36
CA TRP A 106 13.41 2.81 1.00
C TRP A 106 12.10 3.59 1.19
N ASN A 107 11.24 3.65 0.17
CA ASN A 107 9.97 4.39 0.27
C ASN A 107 9.02 3.78 1.31
N VAL A 108 8.91 2.44 1.35
CA VAL A 108 8.09 1.75 2.35
C VAL A 108 8.66 2.01 3.74
N THR A 109 9.97 1.89 3.92
CA THR A 109 10.65 2.17 5.20
C THR A 109 10.41 3.61 5.65
N ALA A 110 10.63 4.58 4.78
CA ALA A 110 10.42 6.00 5.09
C ALA A 110 8.98 6.30 5.51
N LYS A 111 8.00 5.66 4.86
CA LYS A 111 6.58 5.77 5.24
C LYS A 111 6.32 5.14 6.62
N LEU A 112 6.86 3.96 6.89
CA LEU A 112 6.71 3.28 8.18
C LEU A 112 7.38 4.04 9.32
N VAL A 113 8.55 4.66 9.08
CA VAL A 113 9.21 5.54 10.05
C VAL A 113 8.33 6.76 10.34
N GLN A 114 7.78 7.40 9.32
CA GLN A 114 6.82 8.50 9.48
C GLN A 114 5.60 8.08 10.31
N GLU A 115 4.99 6.92 10.00
CA GLU A 115 3.86 6.37 10.74
C GLU A 115 4.22 6.07 12.20
N LYS A 116 5.39 5.46 12.45
CA LYS A 116 5.90 5.18 13.81
C LYS A 116 6.03 6.45 14.64
N PHE A 117 6.74 7.46 14.13
CA PHE A 117 6.98 8.70 14.87
C PHE A 117 5.69 9.47 15.15
N PHE A 118 4.76 9.47 14.19
CA PHE A 118 3.47 10.10 14.40
C PHE A 118 2.62 9.33 15.41
N ASN A 119 2.49 8.01 15.27
CA ASN A 119 1.61 7.21 16.12
C ASN A 119 2.14 7.08 17.55
N GLU A 120 3.43 6.85 17.74
CA GLU A 120 4.02 6.60 19.06
C GLU A 120 4.41 7.88 19.81
N TYR A 121 4.87 8.92 19.09
CA TYR A 121 5.44 10.11 19.71
C TYR A 121 4.69 11.40 19.37
N GLN A 122 3.68 11.34 18.49
CA GLN A 122 2.96 12.52 17.97
C GLN A 122 3.89 13.53 17.28
N ILE A 123 5.03 13.04 16.74
CA ILE A 123 6.00 13.85 16.01
C ILE A 123 5.69 13.76 14.51
N SER A 124 5.43 14.90 13.88
CA SER A 124 5.22 14.97 12.45
C SER A 124 6.55 15.14 11.71
N ILE A 125 6.85 14.20 10.84
CA ILE A 125 7.98 14.26 9.90
C ILE A 125 7.48 13.89 8.50
N ASN A 126 8.10 14.44 7.46
CA ASN A 126 7.83 14.06 6.08
C ASN A 126 9.14 13.76 5.34
N PRO A 127 9.58 12.49 5.36
CA PRO A 127 10.80 12.07 4.67
C PRO A 127 10.82 12.33 3.16
N PHE A 128 9.66 12.56 2.54
CA PHE A 128 9.52 12.76 1.11
C PHE A 128 9.67 14.21 0.68
N ASN A 129 9.28 15.16 1.53
CA ASN A 129 9.23 16.59 1.18
C ASN A 129 10.17 17.45 2.02
N ASP A 130 10.36 17.12 3.30
CA ASP A 130 11.12 17.97 4.22
C ASP A 130 12.58 18.10 3.77
N LEU A 131 13.16 19.29 4.00
CA LEU A 131 14.48 19.64 3.49
C LEU A 131 15.59 18.83 4.14
N CYS A 132 15.49 18.53 5.44
CA CYS A 132 16.50 17.75 6.18
C CYS A 132 16.72 16.36 5.54
N PHE A 133 15.66 15.75 4.99
CA PHE A 133 15.72 14.45 4.32
C PHE A 133 16.22 14.48 2.87
N LYS A 134 16.56 15.66 2.32
CA LYS A 134 17.06 15.78 0.93
C LYS A 134 18.30 14.91 0.70
N LYS A 135 19.21 14.85 1.67
CA LYS A 135 20.42 14.00 1.58
C LYS A 135 20.07 12.51 1.53
N ALA A 136 19.13 12.05 2.35
CA ALA A 136 18.66 10.67 2.32
C ALA A 136 18.02 10.29 0.97
N ARG A 137 17.16 11.17 0.43
CA ARG A 137 16.58 10.98 -0.92
C ARG A 137 17.66 10.92 -2.01
N ASN A 138 18.65 11.81 -1.93
CA ASN A 138 19.78 11.82 -2.86
C ASN A 138 20.63 10.56 -2.76
N ALA A 139 20.86 10.01 -1.56
CA ALA A 139 21.60 8.77 -1.38
C ALA A 139 20.88 7.58 -2.03
N ARG A 140 19.55 7.48 -1.84
CA ARG A 140 18.72 6.48 -2.54
C ARG A 140 18.87 6.62 -4.05
N ASP A 141 18.71 7.82 -4.60
CA ASP A 141 18.76 8.04 -6.05
C ASP A 141 20.18 7.86 -6.61
N SER A 142 21.21 8.10 -5.81
CA SER A 142 22.60 7.78 -6.16
C SER A 142 22.83 6.27 -6.24
N LYS A 143 22.48 5.50 -5.20
CA LYS A 143 22.63 4.04 -5.20
C LYS A 143 21.83 3.39 -6.32
N ARG A 144 20.64 3.92 -6.64
CA ARG A 144 19.85 3.45 -7.79
C ARG A 144 20.55 3.66 -9.12
N ARG A 145 21.18 4.82 -9.35
CA ARG A 145 21.95 5.08 -10.58
C ARG A 145 23.16 4.16 -10.69
N GLU A 146 23.87 3.92 -9.59
CA GLU A 146 24.98 2.97 -9.52
C GLU A 146 24.53 1.56 -9.94
N LEU A 147 23.45 1.05 -9.35
CA LEU A 147 22.90 -0.26 -9.69
C LEU A 147 22.33 -0.31 -11.11
N GLN A 148 21.72 0.77 -11.59
CA GLN A 148 21.16 0.82 -12.95
C GLN A 148 22.25 0.73 -14.03
N ALA A 149 23.48 1.13 -13.73
CA ALA A 149 24.61 0.96 -14.65
C ALA A 149 25.01 -0.52 -14.82
N GLN A 150 24.60 -1.40 -13.90
CA GLN A 150 24.86 -2.83 -13.97
C GLN A 150 23.71 -3.56 -14.69
N ALA A 151 24.05 -4.37 -15.70
CA ALA A 151 23.08 -4.98 -16.60
C ALA A 151 22.12 -5.98 -15.91
N ASP A 152 22.57 -6.66 -14.85
CA ASP A 152 21.82 -7.61 -14.06
C ASP A 152 20.94 -6.96 -12.96
N LYS A 153 21.29 -5.73 -12.55
CA LYS A 153 20.58 -4.98 -11.50
C LYS A 153 19.58 -3.96 -12.03
N ARG A 154 19.70 -3.53 -13.29
CA ARG A 154 18.71 -2.65 -13.92
C ARG A 154 17.37 -3.36 -14.09
N LYS A 155 16.29 -2.58 -14.07
CA LYS A 155 14.96 -3.11 -14.40
C LYS A 155 14.94 -3.51 -15.87
N VAL A 156 14.60 -4.77 -16.14
CA VAL A 156 14.36 -5.29 -17.48
C VAL A 156 12.91 -5.74 -17.55
N SER A 157 12.23 -5.46 -18.66
CA SER A 157 10.88 -5.99 -18.89
C SER A 157 10.93 -7.52 -18.95
N SER A 158 9.91 -8.18 -18.42
CA SER A 158 9.74 -9.61 -18.63
C SER A 158 9.57 -9.88 -20.13
N VAL A 159 10.33 -10.84 -20.64
CA VAL A 159 10.15 -11.34 -22.00
C VAL A 159 8.88 -12.19 -22.01
N ALA A 160 8.03 -11.99 -23.03
CA ALA A 160 6.85 -12.82 -23.20
C ALA A 160 7.27 -14.27 -23.47
N LEU A 161 6.49 -15.22 -22.98
CA LEU A 161 6.71 -16.64 -23.28
C LEU A 161 6.63 -16.87 -24.79
N THR A 162 7.54 -17.65 -25.32
CA THR A 162 7.48 -18.14 -26.69
C THR A 162 6.34 -19.15 -26.85
N GLU A 163 5.89 -19.36 -28.09
CA GLU A 163 4.85 -20.34 -28.40
C GLU A 163 5.26 -21.77 -28.00
N GLU A 164 6.54 -22.10 -28.13
CA GLU A 164 7.09 -23.38 -27.69
C GLU A 164 7.03 -23.56 -26.16
N GLU A 165 7.37 -22.53 -25.39
CA GLU A 165 7.26 -22.53 -23.94
C GLU A 165 5.79 -22.62 -23.48
N LEU A 166 4.90 -21.91 -24.17
CA LEU A 166 3.46 -22.00 -23.95
C LEU A 166 2.93 -23.42 -24.20
N MET A 167 3.37 -24.07 -25.28
CA MET A 167 2.97 -25.45 -25.60
C MET A 167 3.49 -26.44 -24.56
N LYS A 168 4.71 -26.26 -24.05
CA LYS A 168 5.23 -27.06 -22.93
C LYS A 168 4.35 -26.91 -21.69
N ILE A 169 3.96 -25.68 -21.33
CA ILE A 169 3.09 -25.43 -20.18
C ILE A 169 1.70 -26.06 -20.37
N LYS A 170 1.13 -25.97 -21.57
CA LYS A 170 -0.16 -26.60 -21.91
C LYS A 170 -0.13 -28.11 -21.73
N ASN A 171 1.02 -28.74 -21.95
CA ASN A 171 1.20 -30.19 -21.86
C ASN A 171 1.60 -30.68 -20.46
N LEU A 172 1.90 -29.78 -19.52
CA LEU A 172 2.19 -30.14 -18.12
C LEU A 172 0.94 -30.55 -17.32
N TYR A 173 -0.24 -30.10 -17.74
CA TYR A 173 -1.49 -30.41 -17.05
C TYR A 173 -2.18 -31.62 -17.69
N LEU A 174 -2.35 -32.68 -16.89
CA LEU A 174 -3.06 -33.90 -17.30
C LEU A 174 -4.55 -33.60 -17.49
N GLU A 175 -5.08 -33.87 -18.68
CA GLU A 175 -6.50 -33.68 -19.00
C GLU A 175 -7.40 -34.78 -18.42
N GLU A 176 -6.78 -35.87 -17.95
CA GLU A 176 -7.47 -37.07 -17.49
C GLU A 176 -8.16 -36.90 -16.12
N ASN A 177 -7.89 -35.81 -15.40
CA ASN A 177 -8.63 -35.47 -14.19
C ASN A 177 -9.19 -34.03 -14.24
N PRO A 178 -10.35 -33.78 -13.60
CA PRO A 178 -11.01 -32.48 -13.62
C PRO A 178 -10.11 -31.32 -13.15
N ASP A 179 -9.20 -31.61 -12.23
CA ASP A 179 -8.30 -30.65 -11.59
C ASP A 179 -7.22 -30.14 -12.57
N GLY A 180 -6.68 -31.04 -13.39
CA GLY A 180 -5.73 -30.70 -14.44
C GLY A 180 -6.41 -30.01 -15.61
N LEU A 181 -7.63 -30.43 -15.99
CA LEU A 181 -8.42 -29.78 -17.03
C LEU A 181 -8.80 -28.34 -16.64
N GLN A 182 -9.22 -28.11 -15.39
CA GLN A 182 -9.55 -26.77 -14.88
C GLN A 182 -8.34 -25.83 -14.88
N LYS A 183 -7.16 -26.31 -14.43
CA LYS A 183 -5.91 -25.54 -14.48
C LYS A 183 -5.54 -25.20 -15.92
N LYS A 184 -5.70 -26.15 -16.84
CA LYS A 184 -5.44 -25.95 -18.27
C LYS A 184 -6.36 -24.88 -18.86
N PHE A 185 -7.67 -24.90 -18.55
CA PHE A 185 -8.62 -23.87 -18.98
C PHE A 185 -8.31 -22.48 -18.41
N PHE A 186 -7.92 -22.39 -17.15
CA PHE A 186 -7.53 -21.11 -16.53
C PHE A 186 -6.34 -20.47 -17.25
N PHE A 187 -5.33 -21.27 -17.64
CA PHE A 187 -4.21 -20.77 -18.44
C PHE A 187 -4.61 -20.43 -19.88
N PHE A 188 -5.61 -21.08 -20.45
CA PHE A 188 -6.14 -20.75 -21.77
C PHE A 188 -6.99 -19.47 -21.80
N SER A 189 -7.67 -19.12 -20.70
CA SER A 189 -8.57 -17.95 -20.64
C SER A 189 -7.91 -16.65 -20.18
N LEU A 190 -6.65 -16.71 -19.73
CA LEU A 190 -5.84 -15.58 -19.29
C LEU A 190 -4.87 -15.05 -20.36
N LEU A 191 -4.81 -15.70 -21.52
CA LEU A 191 -4.08 -15.27 -22.71
C LEU A 191 -5.04 -14.57 -23.69
#